data_AF-A0A6J6HMS8-F1
#
_entry.id   AF-A0A6J6HMS8-F1
#
_cell.length_a   1.000
_cell.length_b   1.000
_cell.length_c   1.000
_cell.angle_alpha   90.00
_cell.angle_beta   90.00
_cell.angle_gamma   90.00
#
_symmetry.space_group_name_H-M   'P 1'
#
loop_
_entity.id
_entity.type
_entity.pdbx_description
1 polymer ?
#
loop_
_entity_poly.entity_id
_entity_poly.type
_entity_poly.pdbx_seq_one_letter_code
_entity_poly.pdbx_strand_id
1 'polypeptide(L)'
;MSGGEIAALVAAGGFVLLVLFIAVPLLKLGRVLDETRNSIRDLNESVSPLLTELTETVTATNKQLARVDVITENVAEVSSNISALVAVFSSAVGSPLVKIAGLTQSLRSALIGKKK
;
A
#
# COMPACT_ATOMS: atom_id res chain seq x y z
N MET A 1 54.38 -50.33 -40.85
CA MET A 1 53.42 -49.32 -40.37
C MET A 1 53.34 -48.24 -41.43
N SER A 2 52.17 -48.02 -42.01
CA SER A 2 51.93 -46.98 -43.01
C SER A 2 51.81 -45.61 -42.33
N GLY A 3 52.15 -44.52 -43.04
CA GLY A 3 52.02 -43.15 -42.50
C GLY A 3 50.59 -42.78 -42.09
N GLY A 4 49.59 -43.41 -42.73
CA GLY A 4 48.18 -43.21 -42.40
C GLY A 4 47.78 -43.77 -41.04
N GLU A 5 48.32 -44.93 -40.64
CA GLU A 5 48.04 -45.54 -39.33
C GLU A 5 48.59 -44.68 -38.19
N ILE A 6 49.78 -44.12 -38.37
CA ILE A 6 50.41 -43.22 -37.39
C ILE A 6 49.60 -41.93 -37.27
N ALA A 7 49.17 -41.36 -38.40
CA ALA A 7 48.33 -40.16 -38.41
C ALA A 7 46.97 -40.40 -37.72
N ALA A 8 46.35 -41.57 -37.94
CA ALA A 8 45.09 -41.93 -37.29
C ALA A 8 45.24 -42.06 -35.77
N LEU A 9 46.33 -42.67 -35.29
CA LEU A 9 46.60 -42.79 -33.85
C LEU A 9 46.78 -41.42 -33.19
N VAL A 10 47.54 -40.53 -33.83
CA VAL A 10 47.77 -39.16 -33.33
C VAL A 10 46.48 -38.36 -33.34
N ALA A 11 45.68 -38.45 -34.40
CA ALA A 11 44.38 -37.79 -34.51
C ALA A 11 43.40 -38.28 -33.42
N ALA A 12 43.36 -39.59 -33.15
CA ALA A 12 42.56 -40.15 -32.07
C ALA A 12 43.00 -39.60 -30.69
N GLY A 13 44.31 -39.53 -30.44
CA GLY A 13 44.84 -38.94 -29.21
C GLY A 13 44.46 -37.47 -29.05
N GLY A 14 44.60 -36.67 -30.11
CA GLY A 14 44.21 -35.25 -30.10
C GLY A 14 42.71 -35.06 -29.88
N PHE A 15 41.87 -35.90 -30.49
CA PHE A 15 40.42 -35.86 -30.30
C PHE A 15 40.01 -36.18 -28.87
N VAL A 16 40.62 -37.19 -28.24
CA VAL A 16 40.37 -37.52 -26.83
C VAL A 16 40.73 -36.34 -25.92
N LEU A 17 41.87 -35.69 -26.15
CA LEU A 17 42.27 -34.49 -25.39
C LEU A 17 41.27 -33.35 -25.56
N LEU A 18 40.76 -33.13 -26.77
CA LEU A 18 39.74 -32.13 -27.05
C LEU A 18 38.43 -32.43 -26.31
N VAL A 19 37.99 -33.69 -26.32
CA VAL A 19 36.79 -34.12 -25.58
C VAL A 19 36.96 -33.90 -24.08
N LEU A 20 38.11 -34.26 -23.51
CA LEU A 20 38.41 -34.01 -22.10
C LEU A 20 38.44 -32.52 -21.76
N PHE A 21 38.99 -31.70 -22.67
CA PHE A 21 39.01 -30.25 -22.51
C PHE A 21 37.59 -29.66 -22.52
N ILE A 22 36.70 -30.11 -23.41
CA ILE A 22 35.31 -29.65 -23.50
C ILE A 22 34.41 -30.24 -22.39
N ALA A 23 34.74 -31.42 -21.85
CA ALA A 23 33.98 -32.00 -20.75
C ALA A 23 33.95 -31.08 -19.52
N VAL A 24 35.05 -30.40 -19.21
CA VAL A 24 35.14 -29.48 -18.06
C VAL A 24 34.13 -28.32 -18.14
N PRO A 25 34.07 -27.50 -19.22
CA PRO A 25 33.07 -26.44 -19.32
C PRO A 25 31.64 -26.97 -19.38
N LEU A 26 31.38 -28.12 -20.02
CA LEU A 26 30.04 -28.72 -20.02
C LEU A 26 29.57 -29.10 -18.61
N LEU A 27 30.44 -29.72 -17.81
CA LEU A 27 30.14 -30.05 -16.41
C LEU A 27 29.91 -28.78 -15.57
N LYS A 28 30.68 -27.72 -15.81
CA LYS A 28 30.50 -26.45 -15.12
C LYS A 28 29.17 -25.78 -15.50
N LEU A 29 28.77 -25.84 -16.77
CA LEU A 29 27.48 -25.33 -17.23
C LEU A 29 26.32 -26.10 -16.62
N GLY A 30 26.42 -27.44 -16.54
CA GLY A 30 25.43 -28.27 -15.84
C GLY A 30 25.19 -27.79 -14.41
N ARG A 31 26.27 -27.56 -13.66
CA ARG A 31 26.19 -27.02 -12.28
C ARG A 31 25.55 -25.63 -12.20
N VAL A 32 25.80 -24.75 -13.17
CA VAL A 32 25.17 -23.42 -13.21
C VAL A 32 23.67 -23.52 -13.46
N LEU A 33 23.25 -24.43 -14.35
CA LEU A 33 21.83 -24.69 -14.60
C LEU A 33 21.14 -25.29 -13.37
N ASP A 34 21.83 -26.19 -12.66
CA ASP A 34 21.33 -26.75 -11.39
C ASP A 34 21.14 -25.67 -10.33
N GLU A 35 22.11 -24.76 -10.18
CA GLU A 35 22.02 -23.64 -9.24
C GLU A 35 20.90 -22.67 -9.61
N THR A 36 20.74 -22.40 -10.91
CA THR A 36 19.63 -21.57 -11.43
C THR A 36 18.28 -22.23 -11.12
N ARG A 37 18.19 -23.55 -11.29
CA ARG A 37 16.98 -24.31 -10.96
C ARG A 37 16.65 -24.22 -9.47
N ASN A 38 17.65 -24.35 -8.60
CA ASN A 38 17.47 -24.22 -7.15
C ASN A 38 17.06 -22.79 -6.79
N SER A 39 17.72 -21.77 -7.36
CA SER A 39 17.36 -20.37 -7.15
C SER A 39 15.92 -20.06 -7.53
N ILE A 40 15.44 -20.59 -8.67
CA ILE A 40 14.04 -20.44 -9.10
C ILE A 40 13.10 -21.15 -8.12
N ARG A 41 13.47 -22.34 -7.63
CA ARG A 41 12.68 -23.07 -6.66
C ARG A 41 12.56 -22.29 -5.35
N ASP A 42 13.67 -21.80 -4.81
CA ASP A 42 13.72 -21.03 -3.57
C ASP A 42 12.94 -19.71 -3.70
N LEU A 43 13.06 -19.05 -4.85
CA LEU A 43 12.28 -17.87 -5.18
C LEU A 43 10.78 -18.18 -5.19
N ASN A 44 10.36 -19.28 -5.82
CA ASN A 44 8.96 -19.66 -5.86
C ASN A 44 8.40 -20.03 -4.46
N GLU A 45 9.18 -20.77 -3.67
CA GLU A 45 8.86 -21.10 -2.27
C GLU A 45 8.73 -19.83 -1.41
N SER A 46 9.50 -18.78 -1.70
CA SER A 46 9.47 -17.49 -0.98
C SER A 46 8.39 -16.52 -1.48
N VAL A 47 8.07 -16.52 -2.78
CA VAL A 47 7.12 -15.56 -3.37
C VAL A 47 5.67 -15.96 -3.12
N SER A 48 5.35 -17.27 -3.11
CA SER A 48 3.99 -17.74 -2.85
C SER A 48 3.38 -17.24 -1.51
N PRO A 49 4.09 -17.31 -0.36
CA PRO A 49 3.56 -16.78 0.89
C PRO A 49 3.43 -15.25 0.84
N LEU A 50 4.40 -14.53 0.24
CA LEU A 50 4.31 -13.06 0.10
C LEU A 50 3.08 -12.63 -0.69
N LEU A 51 2.74 -13.32 -1.79
CA LEU A 51 1.53 -13.02 -2.55
C LEU A 51 0.25 -13.29 -1.75
N THR A 52 0.27 -14.31 -0.89
CA THR A 52 -0.84 -14.63 0.02
C THR A 52 -0.99 -13.53 1.07
N GLU A 53 0.08 -13.14 1.74
CA GLU A 53 0.10 -12.04 2.74
C GLU A 53 -0.30 -10.69 2.14
N LEU A 54 0.13 -10.39 0.91
CA LEU A 54 -0.30 -9.19 0.20
C LEU A 54 -1.79 -9.21 -0.10
N THR A 55 -2.33 -10.36 -0.50
CA THR A 55 -3.77 -10.53 -0.73
C THR A 55 -4.56 -10.34 0.56
N GLU A 56 -4.08 -10.91 1.67
CA GLU A 56 -4.69 -10.73 2.99
C GLU A 56 -4.62 -9.27 3.44
N THR A 57 -3.48 -8.61 3.26
CA THR A 57 -3.27 -7.19 3.60
C THR A 57 -4.24 -6.30 2.80
N VAL A 58 -4.31 -6.48 1.48
CA VAL A 58 -5.24 -5.73 0.62
C VAL A 58 -6.68 -6.00 1.02
N THR A 59 -7.03 -7.24 1.35
CA THR A 59 -8.37 -7.60 1.82
C THR A 59 -8.71 -6.91 3.15
N ALA A 60 -7.76 -6.89 4.10
CA ALA A 60 -7.90 -6.22 5.38
C ALA A 60 -8.02 -4.70 5.20
N THR A 61 -7.19 -4.09 4.35
CA THR A 61 -7.24 -2.66 4.00
C THR A 61 -8.58 -2.30 3.36
N ASN A 62 -9.07 -3.10 2.40
CA ASN A 62 -10.39 -2.88 1.80
C ASN A 62 -11.51 -2.93 2.84
N LYS A 63 -11.46 -3.90 3.77
CA LYS A 63 -12.43 -3.98 4.87
C LYS A 63 -12.35 -2.77 5.81
N GLN A 64 -11.15 -2.26 6.08
CA GLN A 64 -10.96 -1.06 6.88
C GLN A 64 -11.47 0.18 6.15
N LEU A 65 -11.22 0.31 4.86
CA LEU A 65 -11.70 1.42 4.04
C LEU A 65 -13.22 1.47 4.00
N ALA A 66 -13.89 0.32 3.86
CA ALA A 66 -15.35 0.24 3.95
C ALA A 66 -15.89 0.68 5.32
N ARG A 67 -15.16 0.41 6.43
CA ARG A 67 -15.53 0.92 7.75
C ARG A 67 -15.34 2.42 7.87
N VAL A 68 -14.27 2.97 7.29
CA VAL A 68 -13.99 4.41 7.28
C VAL A 68 -15.07 5.17 6.51
N ASP A 69 -15.56 4.60 5.40
CA ASP A 69 -16.67 5.17 4.63
C ASP A 69 -17.93 5.33 5.50
N VAL A 70 -18.32 4.25 6.20
CA VAL A 70 -19.44 4.28 7.15
C VAL A 70 -19.22 5.28 8.30
N ILE A 71 -18.01 5.38 8.84
CA ILE A 71 -17.70 6.38 9.88
C ILE A 71 -17.84 7.80 9.32
N THR A 72 -17.37 8.03 8.10
CA THR A 72 -17.48 9.33 7.42
C THR A 72 -18.94 9.73 7.22
N GLU A 73 -19.78 8.79 6.77
CA GLU A 73 -21.23 8.99 6.63
C GLU A 73 -21.88 9.36 7.98
N ASN A 74 -21.60 8.57 9.03
CA ASN A 74 -22.12 8.85 10.38
C ASN A 74 -21.64 10.21 10.92
N VAL A 75 -20.39 10.59 10.64
CA VAL A 75 -19.85 11.90 11.04
C VAL A 75 -20.53 13.03 10.28
N ALA A 76 -20.82 12.86 8.99
CA ALA A 76 -21.58 13.82 8.21
C ALA A 76 -23.00 14.00 8.78
N GLU A 77 -23.68 12.91 9.12
CA GLU A 77 -24.99 12.94 9.76
C GLU A 77 -24.96 13.65 11.12
N VAL A 78 -24.02 13.27 12.00
CA VAL A 78 -23.85 13.92 13.31
C VAL A 78 -23.53 15.40 13.17
N SER A 79 -22.67 15.80 12.22
CA SER A 79 -22.36 17.19 11.95
C SER A 79 -23.58 17.99 11.49
N SER A 80 -24.41 17.40 10.62
CA SER A 80 -25.68 17.98 10.18
C SER A 80 -26.66 18.15 11.35
N ASN A 81 -26.83 17.10 12.16
CA ASN A 81 -27.69 17.12 13.34
C ASN A 81 -27.25 18.17 14.37
N ILE A 82 -25.93 18.29 14.61
CA ILE A 82 -25.37 19.34 15.47
C ILE A 82 -25.65 20.72 14.89
N SER A 83 -25.47 20.91 13.58
CA SER A 83 -25.74 22.19 12.92
C SER A 83 -27.21 22.59 13.06
N ALA A 84 -28.13 21.64 12.90
CA ALA A 84 -29.56 21.84 13.15
C ALA A 84 -29.83 22.17 14.62
N LEU A 85 -29.22 21.45 15.56
CA LEU A 85 -29.34 21.70 17.00
C LEU A 85 -28.85 23.10 17.38
N VAL A 86 -27.71 23.53 16.84
CA VAL A 86 -27.14 24.87 17.02
C VAL A 86 -28.06 25.93 16.43
N ALA A 87 -28.65 25.69 15.26
CA ALA A 87 -29.60 26.60 14.65
C ALA A 87 -30.87 26.76 15.52
N VAL A 88 -31.42 25.65 16.02
CA VAL A 88 -32.58 25.67 16.93
C VAL A 88 -32.22 26.40 18.22
N PHE A 89 -31.08 26.09 18.85
CA PHE A 89 -30.62 26.76 20.06
C PHE A 89 -30.43 28.27 19.83
N SER A 90 -29.75 28.66 18.74
CA SER A 90 -29.56 30.05 18.35
C SER A 90 -30.90 30.76 18.12
N SER A 91 -31.88 30.10 17.51
CA SER A 91 -33.22 30.69 17.32
C SER A 91 -33.99 30.88 18.64
N ALA A 92 -33.87 29.92 19.55
CA ALA A 92 -34.54 29.92 20.85
C ALA A 92 -33.92 30.92 21.83
N VAL A 93 -32.59 31.10 21.78
CA VAL A 93 -31.83 31.95 22.72
C VAL A 93 -31.52 33.32 22.13
N GLY A 94 -31.31 33.43 20.82
CA GLY A 94 -30.95 34.68 20.15
C GLY A 94 -32.06 35.72 20.20
N SER A 95 -33.31 35.32 19.91
CA SER A 95 -34.42 36.29 19.89
C SER A 95 -34.80 36.84 21.28
N PRO A 96 -34.78 36.07 22.39
CA PRO A 96 -34.97 36.63 23.73
C PRO A 96 -33.77 37.44 24.23
N LEU A 97 -32.53 37.00 23.99
CA LEU A 97 -31.35 37.75 24.44
C LEU A 97 -31.25 39.13 23.78
N VAL A 98 -31.52 39.22 22.46
CA VAL A 98 -31.56 40.52 21.75
C VAL A 98 -32.65 41.41 22.32
N LYS A 99 -33.82 40.86 22.67
CA LYS A 99 -34.89 41.62 23.34
C LYS A 99 -34.46 42.11 24.72
N ILE A 100 -33.79 41.29 25.53
CA ILE A 100 -33.28 41.69 26.87
C ILE A 100 -32.18 42.76 26.74
N ALA A 101 -31.28 42.62 25.77
CA ALA A 101 -30.26 43.62 25.49
C ALA A 101 -30.86 44.95 24.98
N GLY A 102 -31.89 44.88 24.12
CA GLY A 102 -32.63 46.06 23.67
C GLY A 102 -33.43 46.73 24.80
N LEU A 103 -34.02 45.95 25.70
CA LEU A 103 -34.72 46.46 26.89
C LEU A 103 -33.76 47.15 27.86
N THR A 104 -32.58 46.60 28.10
CA THR A 104 -31.57 47.27 28.93
C THR A 104 -31.01 48.53 28.27
N GLN A 105 -30.80 48.53 26.94
CA GLN A 105 -30.35 49.73 26.23
C GLN A 105 -31.42 50.81 26.17
N SER A 106 -32.68 50.45 25.90
CA SER A 106 -33.80 51.41 25.91
C SER A 106 -34.08 51.96 27.32
N LEU A 107 -33.98 51.12 28.36
CA LEU A 107 -34.05 51.57 29.75
C LEU A 107 -32.88 52.52 30.07
N ARG A 108 -31.67 52.20 29.62
CA ARG A 108 -30.49 53.06 29.78
C ARG A 108 -30.63 54.37 29.01
N SER A 109 -31.10 54.35 27.77
CA SER A 109 -31.34 55.56 26.96
C SER A 109 -32.47 56.42 27.52
N ALA A 110 -33.51 55.85 28.12
CA ALA A 110 -34.57 56.61 28.79
C ALA A 110 -34.09 57.26 30.10
N LEU A 111 -33.21 56.57 30.84
CA LEU A 111 -32.62 57.07 32.09
C LEU A 111 -31.49 58.10 31.85
N ILE A 112 -30.68 57.93 30.80
CA ILE A 112 -29.54 58.80 30.48
C ILE A 112 -29.92 59.91 29.49
N GLY A 113 -30.84 59.67 28.55
CA GLY A 113 -31.30 60.63 27.55
C GLY A 113 -32.25 61.71 28.09
N LYS A 114 -32.55 61.72 29.39
CA LYS A 114 -33.34 62.77 30.06
C LYS A 114 -32.45 63.85 30.69
N LYS A 115 -31.26 64.09 30.15
CA LYS A 115 -30.44 65.27 30.47
C LYS A 115 -29.95 65.94 29.19
N LYS A 116 -30.58 67.08 28.91
CA LYS A 116 -30.31 68.11 27.88
C LYS A 116 -30.96 67.87 26.52
#